data_AF-A0A7C2UMR8-F1
#
_entry.id   AF-A0A7C2UMR8-F1
#
_cell.length_a   1.000
_cell.length_b   1.000
_cell.length_c   1.000
_cell.angle_alpha   90.00
_cell.angle_beta   90.00
_cell.angle_gamma   90.00
#
_symmetry.space_group_name_H-M   'P 1'
#
loop_
_entity.id
_entity.type
_entity.pdbx_description
1 polymer ?
#
loop_
_entity_poly.entity_id
_entity_poly.type
_entity_poly.pdbx_seq_one_letter_code
_entity_poly.pdbx_strand_id
1 'polypeptide(L)'
;MALTLEDVKRVAHLARIEISEAAAARVLRDLERIFDLIEEMREVDVAGIEPMAHGQDVVLALREDTVTESDQRELLQSVAPQVEGGLYLVPRVIE
;
A
#
# COMPACT_ATOMS: atom_id res chain seq x y z
N MET A 1 -0.35 22.32 -7.18
CA MET A 1 1.13 22.21 -7.10
C MET A 1 1.61 21.40 -8.29
N ALA A 2 2.74 21.73 -8.92
CA ALA A 2 3.26 20.95 -10.05
C ALA A 2 4.02 19.71 -9.52
N LEU A 3 3.63 18.52 -9.97
CA LEU A 3 4.34 17.28 -9.67
C LEU A 3 5.54 17.13 -10.62
N THR A 4 6.65 16.58 -10.15
CA THR A 4 7.82 16.31 -11.00
C THR A 4 7.97 14.82 -11.30
N LEU A 5 8.75 14.49 -12.33
CA LEU A 5 9.11 13.10 -12.62
C LEU A 5 9.89 12.44 -11.46
N GLU A 6 10.67 13.23 -10.72
CA GLU A 6 11.39 12.76 -9.53
C GLU A 6 10.42 12.37 -8.41
N ASP A 7 9.35 13.14 -8.21
CA ASP A 7 8.31 12.80 -7.24
C ASP A 7 7.63 11.46 -7.59
N VAL A 8 7.35 11.22 -8.87
CA VAL A 8 6.78 9.94 -9.34
C VAL A 8 7.73 8.78 -9.01
N LYS A 9 9.02 8.91 -9.30
CA LYS A 9 10.02 7.88 -9.00
C LYS A 9 10.16 7.65 -7.50
N ARG A 10 10.14 8.72 -6.69
CA ARG A 10 10.19 8.62 -5.23
C ARG A 10 8.98 7.86 -4.69
N VAL A 11 7.78 8.17 -5.17
CA VAL A 11 6.55 7.47 -4.76
C VAL A 11 6.58 6.00 -5.20
N ALA A 12 7.02 5.72 -6.43
CA ALA A 12 7.18 4.34 -6.90
C ALA A 12 8.16 3.54 -6.03
N HIS A 13 9.28 4.16 -5.62
CA HIS A 13 10.23 3.53 -4.69
C HIS A 13 9.60 3.22 -3.33
N LEU A 14 8.85 4.16 -2.75
CA LEU A 14 8.13 3.96 -1.49
C LEU A 14 7.10 2.82 -1.58
N ALA A 15 6.42 2.71 -2.73
CA ALA A 15 5.45 1.66 -3.01
C ALA A 15 6.06 0.32 -3.44
N ARG A 16 7.40 0.22 -3.55
CA ARG A 16 8.13 -0.96 -4.07
C ARG A 16 7.70 -1.34 -5.50
N ILE A 17 7.39 -0.35 -6.33
CA ILE A 17 7.03 -0.53 -7.74
C ILE A 17 8.21 -0.16 -8.61
N GLU A 18 8.72 -1.11 -9.38
CA GLU A 18 9.67 -0.82 -10.45
C GLU A 18 8.95 -0.11 -11.61
N ILE A 19 9.50 1.01 -12.07
CA ILE A 19 8.88 1.82 -13.12
C ILE A 19 9.93 2.27 -14.14
N SER A 20 9.63 2.08 -15.43
CA SER A 20 10.48 2.58 -16.51
C SER A 20 10.28 4.09 -16.72
N GLU A 21 11.24 4.75 -17.36
CA GLU A 21 11.13 6.19 -17.68
C GLU A 21 9.87 6.53 -18.49
N ALA A 22 9.53 5.68 -19.47
CA ALA A 22 8.33 5.86 -20.29
C ALA A 22 7.04 5.71 -19.46
N ALA A 23 7.02 4.75 -18.53
CA ALA A 23 5.89 4.56 -17.62
C ALA A 23 5.79 5.72 -16.63
N ALA A 24 6.91 6.19 -16.08
CA ALA A 24 6.95 7.33 -15.15
C ALA A 24 6.41 8.61 -15.80
N ALA A 25 6.78 8.90 -17.06
CA ALA A 25 6.25 10.05 -17.79
C ALA A 25 4.74 9.95 -18.05
N ARG A 26 4.22 8.74 -18.26
CA ARG A 26 2.77 8.50 -18.37
C ARG A 26 2.06 8.68 -17.03
N VAL A 27 2.58 8.06 -15.97
CA VAL A 27 2.03 8.16 -14.62
C VAL A 27 2.02 9.61 -14.13
N LEU A 28 3.03 10.40 -14.47
CA LEU A 28 3.04 11.84 -14.18
C LEU A 28 1.79 12.53 -14.73
N ARG A 29 1.46 12.33 -16.02
CA ARG A 29 0.25 12.92 -16.64
C ARG A 29 -1.05 12.38 -16.04
N ASP A 30 -1.07 11.10 -15.70
CA ASP A 30 -2.25 10.49 -15.06
C ASP A 30 -2.45 11.06 -13.64
N LEU A 31 -1.37 11.28 -12.88
CA LEU A 31 -1.41 11.92 -11.56
C LEU A 31 -1.79 13.40 -11.64
N GLU A 32 -1.29 14.15 -12.62
CA GLU A 32 -1.71 15.56 -12.83
C GLU A 32 -3.23 15.67 -12.93
N ARG A 33 -3.87 14.81 -13.75
CA ARG A 33 -5.34 14.76 -13.90
C ARG A 33 -6.07 14.39 -12.60
N ILE A 34 -5.51 13.47 -11.82
CA ILE A 34 -6.09 13.08 -10.52
C ILE A 34 -5.99 14.24 -9.54
N PHE A 35 -4.88 14.97 -9.53
CA PHE A 35 -4.70 16.13 -8.66
C PHE A 35 -5.63 17.27 -9.06
N ASP A 36 -5.86 17.51 -10.35
CA ASP A 36 -6.85 18.49 -10.82
C ASP A 36 -8.24 18.17 -10.23
N LEU A 37 -8.67 16.90 -10.26
CA LEU A 37 -9.92 16.47 -9.64
C LEU A 37 -9.94 16.66 -8.11
N ILE A 38 -8.81 16.42 -7.43
CA ILE A 38 -8.69 16.63 -5.98
C ILE A 38 -8.79 18.13 -5.63
N GLU A 39 -8.26 19.02 -6.48
CA GLU A 39 -8.38 20.47 -6.27
C GLU A 39 -9.85 20.92 -6.35
N GLU A 40 -10.68 20.33 -7.23
CA GLU A 40 -12.13 20.60 -7.25
C GLU A 40 -12.79 20.24 -5.91
N MET A 41 -12.37 19.15 -5.26
CA MET A 41 -12.93 18.74 -3.97
C MET A 41 -12.58 19.70 -2.82
N ARG A 42 -11.54 20.53 -2.97
CA ARG A 42 -11.11 21.50 -1.95
C ARG A 42 -11.99 22.75 -1.88
N GLU A 43 -12.88 22.96 -2.85
CA GLU A 43 -13.83 24.08 -2.83
C GLU A 43 -14.85 23.95 -1.70
N VAL A 44 -15.04 22.75 -1.17
CA VAL A 44 -15.97 22.47 -0.07
C VAL A 44 -15.33 22.84 1.28
N ASP A 45 -15.96 23.75 2.01
CA ASP A 45 -15.56 24.08 3.38
C ASP A 45 -15.89 22.93 4.34
N VAL A 46 -14.84 22.38 4.96
CA VAL A 46 -14.91 21.30 5.95
C VAL A 46 -14.45 21.76 7.34
N ALA A 47 -14.38 23.08 7.57
CA ALA A 47 -14.00 23.62 8.87
C ALA A 47 -14.96 23.13 9.98
N GLY A 48 -14.38 22.49 11.01
CA GLY A 48 -15.13 21.93 12.12
C GLY A 48 -15.81 20.59 11.83
N ILE A 49 -15.57 19.97 10.68
CA ILE A 49 -16.02 18.62 10.37
C ILE A 49 -14.94 17.61 10.77
N GLU A 50 -15.29 16.68 11.66
CA GLU A 50 -14.41 15.59 12.06
C GLU A 50 -14.23 14.56 10.93
N PRO A 51 -12.99 14.13 10.63
CA PRO A 51 -12.75 13.09 9.62
C PRO A 51 -13.40 11.75 9.98
N MET A 52 -14.00 11.10 8.99
CA MET A 52 -14.62 9.78 9.16
C MET A 52 -13.66 8.66 8.73
N ALA A 53 -13.17 7.87 9.70
CA ALA A 53 -12.29 6.72 9.43
C ALA A 53 -13.04 5.43 9.07
N HIS A 54 -14.24 5.25 9.64
CA HIS A 54 -15.11 4.10 9.41
C HIS A 54 -16.53 4.60 9.14
N GLY A 55 -17.25 3.98 8.20
CA GLY A 55 -18.65 4.34 7.90
C GLY A 55 -19.67 3.87 8.94
N GLN A 56 -19.22 3.14 9.95
CA GLN A 56 -20.02 2.66 11.09
C GLN A 56 -19.30 3.03 12.38
N ASP A 57 -20.06 3.14 13.47
CA ASP A 57 -19.48 3.30 14.80
C ASP A 57 -18.82 1.99 15.24
N VAL A 58 -17.50 1.93 15.15
CA VAL A 58 -16.71 0.76 15.53
C VAL A 58 -16.14 0.97 16.93
N VAL A 59 -16.37 -0.01 17.80
CA VAL A 59 -15.68 -0.12 19.09
C VAL A 59 -14.55 -1.14 18.98
N LEU A 60 -13.50 -0.98 19.80
CA LEU A 60 -12.39 -1.92 19.83
C LEU A 60 -12.88 -3.30 20.32
N ALA A 61 -12.92 -4.28 19.42
CA ALA A 61 -13.23 -5.65 19.76
C ALA A 61 -12.00 -6.31 20.43
N LEU A 62 -12.20 -6.87 21.62
CA LEU A 62 -11.20 -7.71 22.27
C LEU A 62 -11.26 -9.13 21.71
N ARG A 63 -10.09 -9.77 21.60
CA ARG A 63 -9.94 -11.18 21.27
C ARG A 63 -9.60 -11.95 22.54
N GLU A 64 -10.24 -13.10 22.76
CA GLU A 64 -9.90 -14.02 23.84
C GLU A 64 -8.45 -14.50 23.74
N ASP A 65 -7.77 -14.61 24.89
CA ASP A 65 -6.38 -15.09 24.97
C ASP A 65 -6.33 -16.63 25.00
N THR A 66 -6.69 -17.24 23.87
CA THR A 66 -6.73 -18.68 23.69
C THR A 66 -5.93 -19.11 22.47
N VAL A 67 -5.21 -20.23 22.56
CA VAL A 67 -4.50 -20.84 21.43
C VAL A 67 -5.52 -21.43 20.45
N THR A 68 -5.38 -21.09 19.17
CA THR A 68 -6.27 -21.57 18.08
C THR A 68 -5.51 -22.26 16.95
N GLU A 69 -4.18 -22.20 16.99
CA GLU A 69 -3.29 -22.56 15.91
C GLU A 69 -3.03 -24.08 15.87
N SER A 70 -3.04 -24.64 14.66
CA SER A 70 -2.55 -25.98 14.36
C SER A 70 -1.36 -25.88 13.40
N ASP A 71 -0.53 -26.93 13.29
CA ASP A 71 0.49 -26.94 12.24
C ASP A 71 -0.18 -26.96 10.86
N GLN A 72 0.13 -25.95 10.04
CA GLN A 72 -0.36 -25.78 8.69
C GLN A 72 0.78 -25.56 7.69
N ARG A 73 2.01 -25.99 8.04
CA ARG A 73 3.21 -25.74 7.24
C ARG A 73 3.04 -26.10 5.77
N GLU A 74 2.56 -27.31 5.48
CA GLU A 74 2.38 -27.78 4.09
C GLU A 74 1.38 -26.92 3.32
N LEU A 75 0.24 -26.61 3.94
CA LEU A 75 -0.80 -25.76 3.35
C LEU A 75 -0.26 -24.35 3.05
N LEU A 76 0.39 -23.72 4.03
CA LEU A 76 0.90 -22.36 3.89
C LEU A 76 2.05 -22.26 2.88
N GLN A 77 2.87 -23.32 2.77
CA GLN A 77 4.00 -23.36 1.83
C GLN A 77 3.58 -23.74 0.41
N SER A 78 2.36 -24.25 0.19
CA SER A 78 1.88 -24.67 -1.13
C SER A 78 1.83 -23.55 -2.19
N VAL A 79 1.68 -22.29 -1.75
CA VAL A 79 1.63 -21.10 -2.63
C VAL A 79 2.94 -20.32 -2.65
N ALA A 80 3.94 -20.75 -1.89
CA ALA A 80 5.19 -20.03 -1.75
C ALA A 80 6.06 -20.21 -3.00
N PRO A 81 6.69 -19.13 -3.52
CA PRO A 81 7.55 -19.23 -4.69
C PRO A 81 8.74 -20.18 -4.51
N GLN A 82 9.35 -20.19 -3.31
CA GLN A 82 10.50 -21.03 -2.99
C GLN A 82 10.50 -21.38 -1.50
N VAL A 83 10.70 -22.67 -1.21
CA VAL A 83 10.80 -23.20 0.15
C VAL A 83 11.93 -24.23 0.23
N GLU A 84 12.64 -24.26 1.35
CA GLU A 84 13.68 -25.25 1.63
C GLU A 84 13.77 -25.49 3.14
N GLY A 85 13.92 -26.77 3.54
CA GLY A 85 13.99 -27.13 4.97
C GLY A 85 12.77 -26.68 5.80
N GLY A 86 11.64 -26.44 5.14
CA GLY A 86 10.44 -25.90 5.77
C GLY A 86 10.50 -24.40 6.09
N LEU A 87 11.36 -23.64 5.41
CA LEU A 87 11.50 -22.18 5.51
C LEU A 87 11.16 -21.50 4.17
N TYR A 88 10.71 -20.25 4.20
CA TYR A 88 10.54 -19.42 3.01
C TYR A 88 11.88 -18.82 2.59
N LEU A 89 12.28 -19.06 1.35
CA LEU A 89 13.52 -18.51 0.83
C LEU A 89 13.30 -17.08 0.34
N VAL A 90 14.17 -16.17 0.76
CA VAL A 90 14.24 -14.79 0.28
C VAL A 90 15.66 -14.46 -0.16
N PRO A 91 15.84 -13.59 -1.16
CA PRO A 91 17.17 -13.10 -1.51
C PRO A 91 17.83 -12.44 -0.30
N ARG A 92 19.07 -12.85 0.00
CA ARG A 92 19.86 -12.20 1.04
C ARG A 92 20.23 -10.81 0.57
N VAL A 93 19.85 -9.79 1.33
CA VAL A 93 20.35 -8.43 1.14
C VAL A 93 21.79 -8.42 1.63
N ILE A 94 22.75 -8.19 0.73
CA ILE A 94 24.16 -7.97 1.03
C ILE A 94 24.47 -6.57 0.51
N GLU A 95 25.01 -5.71 1.37
CA GLU A 95 25.50 -4.38 1.02
C GLU A 95 26.91 -4.46 0.40
#